data_AF-A0A416RW07-F1
#
_entry.id   AF-A0A416RW07-F1
#
_cell.length_a   1.000
_cell.length_b   1.000
_cell.length_c   1.000
_cell.angle_alpha   90.00
_cell.angle_beta   90.00
_cell.angle_gamma   90.00
#
_symmetry.space_group_name_H-M   'P 1'
#
loop_
_entity.id
_entity.type
_entity.pdbx_description
1 polymer ?
#
loop_
_entity_poly.entity_id
_entity_poly.type
_entity_poly.pdbx_seq_one_letter_code
_entity_poly.pdbx_strand_id
1 'polypeptide(L)'
;MEKTVYITEKEREMCYKVIGAFAELYEMEDEDILVVDVGRYGFVKLQCYTPSYGFEELDTYTDSHSLFEGLWEEWLSLNVFLLAREMQLDDILYEDLFNNLPKEKQSELTGRKGYFAKKAGIIL
;
A
#
# COMPACT_ATOMS: atom_id res chain seq x y z
N MET A 1 21.06 22.77 0.80
CA MET A 1 19.63 23.05 1.00
C MET A 1 18.87 22.10 0.11
N GLU A 2 18.19 21.11 0.71
CA GLU A 2 17.28 20.25 -0.04
C GLU A 2 16.13 21.10 -0.58
N LYS A 3 15.78 20.86 -1.83
CA LYS A 3 14.68 21.58 -2.49
C LYS A 3 13.39 21.05 -1.88
N THR A 4 12.64 21.89 -1.16
CA THR A 4 11.33 21.49 -0.65
C THR A 4 10.42 21.19 -1.85
N VAL A 5 10.12 19.91 -2.08
CA VAL A 5 9.20 19.46 -3.14
C VAL A 5 7.80 19.57 -2.59
N TYR A 6 6.99 20.44 -3.18
CA TYR A 6 5.56 20.56 -2.87
C TYR A 6 4.75 19.85 -3.94
N ILE A 7 3.68 19.17 -3.52
CA ILE A 7 2.76 18.53 -4.44
C ILE A 7 2.01 19.59 -5.26
N THR A 8 1.73 19.29 -6.52
CA THR A 8 0.86 20.13 -7.37
C THR A 8 -0.60 19.73 -7.20
N GLU A 9 -1.55 20.63 -7.49
CA GLU A 9 -2.97 20.27 -7.38
C GLU A 9 -3.36 19.11 -8.30
N LYS A 10 -2.80 19.09 -9.53
CA LYS A 10 -3.00 17.98 -10.46
C LYS A 10 -2.51 16.65 -9.87
N GLU A 11 -1.35 16.67 -9.22
CA GLU A 11 -0.78 15.46 -8.63
C GLU A 11 -1.58 15.02 -7.41
N ARG A 12 -2.05 15.97 -6.62
CA ARG A 12 -2.93 15.73 -5.47
C ARG A 12 -4.25 15.07 -5.89
N GLU A 13 -4.87 15.53 -6.99
CA GLU A 13 -6.04 14.87 -7.59
C GLU A 13 -5.74 13.43 -8.04
N MET A 14 -4.53 13.17 -8.57
CA MET A 14 -4.12 11.82 -8.96
C MET A 14 -3.92 10.91 -7.73
N CYS A 15 -3.35 11.42 -6.64
CA CYS A 15 -3.25 10.69 -5.38
C CYS A 15 -4.62 10.26 -4.84
N TYR A 16 -5.65 11.12 -4.93
CA TYR A 16 -7.01 10.73 -4.54
C TYR A 16 -7.56 9.56 -5.35
N LYS A 17 -7.24 9.47 -6.65
CA LYS A 17 -7.62 8.31 -7.49
C LYS A 17 -6.88 7.05 -7.06
N VAL A 18 -5.60 7.17 -6.70
CA VAL A 18 -4.81 6.06 -6.16
C VAL A 18 -5.41 5.56 -4.85
N ILE A 19 -5.69 6.45 -3.89
CA ILE A 19 -6.33 6.10 -2.61
C ILE A 19 -7.67 5.39 -2.86
N GLY A 20 -8.50 5.93 -3.77
CA GLY A 20 -9.78 5.29 -4.14
C GLY A 20 -9.63 3.95 -4.86
N ALA A 21 -8.52 3.71 -5.56
CA ALA A 21 -8.26 2.42 -6.19
C ALA A 21 -8.05 1.32 -5.14
N PHE A 22 -7.36 1.64 -4.05
CA PHE A 22 -7.06 0.78 -2.91
C PHE A 22 -8.09 0.89 -1.77
N ALA A 23 -9.33 1.32 -2.05
CA ALA A 23 -10.38 1.41 -1.03
C ALA A 23 -10.55 0.11 -0.22
N GLU A 24 -10.38 -1.04 -0.87
CA GLU A 24 -10.47 -2.36 -0.22
C GLU A 24 -9.41 -2.59 0.86
N LEU A 25 -8.24 -1.94 0.77
CA LEU A 25 -7.16 -2.08 1.76
C LEU A 25 -7.57 -1.54 3.13
N TYR A 26 -8.31 -0.41 3.15
CA TYR A 26 -8.79 0.23 4.37
C TYR A 26 -9.96 -0.52 5.04
N GLU A 27 -10.52 -1.53 4.37
CA GLU A 27 -11.62 -2.35 4.89
C GLU A 27 -11.13 -3.67 5.51
N MET A 28 -9.84 -3.98 5.42
CA MET A 28 -9.26 -5.22 5.92
C MET A 28 -9.02 -5.13 7.43
N GLU A 29 -9.66 -6.03 8.21
CA GLU A 29 -9.63 -6.00 9.68
C GLU A 29 -8.23 -6.19 10.30
N ASP A 30 -7.32 -6.84 9.56
CA ASP A 30 -5.96 -7.16 10.03
C ASP A 30 -4.96 -5.99 9.83
N GLU A 31 -5.39 -4.83 9.29
CA GLU A 31 -4.48 -3.71 9.02
C GLU A 31 -5.04 -2.32 9.37
N ASP A 32 -4.39 -1.66 10.34
CA ASP A 32 -4.63 -0.27 10.71
C ASP A 32 -3.83 0.67 9.80
N ILE A 33 -4.32 0.89 8.57
CA ILE A 33 -3.73 1.82 7.60
C ILE A 33 -4.59 3.07 7.42
N LEU A 34 -3.94 4.23 7.39
CA LEU A 34 -4.59 5.52 7.13
C LEU A 34 -3.72 6.38 6.22
N VAL A 35 -4.33 6.95 5.18
CA VAL A 35 -3.67 7.96 4.33
C VAL A 35 -4.29 9.33 4.57
N VAL A 36 -3.49 10.28 4.99
CA VAL A 36 -3.91 11.65 5.35
C VAL A 36 -3.35 12.65 4.33
N ASP A 37 -4.23 13.48 3.78
CA ASP A 37 -3.84 14.64 2.97
C ASP A 37 -3.35 15.77 3.88
N VAL A 38 -2.08 16.15 3.73
CA VAL A 38 -1.43 17.24 4.50
C VAL A 38 -1.22 18.50 3.67
N GLY A 39 -2.07 18.69 2.66
CA GLY A 39 -2.12 19.84 1.78
C GLY A 39 -0.91 19.92 0.86
N ARG A 40 -0.24 21.08 0.83
CA ARG A 40 0.92 21.31 -0.06
C ARG A 40 2.09 20.36 0.18
N TYR A 41 2.13 19.70 1.34
CA TYR A 41 3.18 18.76 1.71
C TYR A 41 2.93 17.34 1.19
N GLY A 42 1.79 17.09 0.54
CA GLY A 42 1.45 15.80 -0.04
C GLY A 42 0.57 14.95 0.87
N PHE A 43 0.89 13.67 0.96
CA PHE A 43 0.14 12.67 1.73
C PHE A 43 1.04 11.96 2.72
N VAL A 44 0.47 11.54 3.84
CA VAL A 44 1.13 10.73 4.86
C VAL A 44 0.37 9.42 5.00
N LYS A 45 1.03 8.28 4.77
CA LYS A 45 0.52 6.95 5.12
C LYS A 45 0.98 6.65 6.54
N LEU A 46 0.05 6.24 7.38
CA LEU A 46 0.25 5.90 8.78
C LEU A 46 -0.18 4.44 8.98
N GLN A 47 0.66 3.65 9.65
CA GLN A 47 0.45 2.22 9.85
C GLN A 47 0.87 1.77 11.26
N CYS A 48 0.53 0.52 11.59
CA CYS A 48 0.90 -0.13 12.85
C CYS A 48 0.39 0.66 14.07
N TYR A 49 -0.91 0.94 14.13
CA TYR A 49 -1.50 1.64 15.26
C TYR A 49 -1.53 0.77 16.51
N THR A 50 -1.02 1.29 17.63
CA THR A 50 -1.25 0.71 18.95
C THR A 50 -1.89 1.75 19.88
N PRO A 51 -2.85 1.37 20.75
CA PRO A 51 -3.48 2.33 21.67
C PRO A 51 -2.49 3.04 22.60
N SER A 52 -1.35 2.40 22.90
CA SER A 52 -0.31 2.94 23.78
C SER A 52 0.63 3.93 23.11
N TYR A 53 0.96 3.74 21.82
CA TYR A 53 2.00 4.52 21.15
C TYR A 53 1.51 5.30 19.91
N GLY A 54 0.27 5.07 19.47
CA GLY A 54 -0.23 5.62 18.21
C GLY A 54 0.29 4.83 17.01
N PHE A 55 0.42 5.49 15.87
CA PHE A 55 1.01 4.88 14.66
C PHE A 55 2.52 4.80 14.79
N GLU A 56 3.08 3.62 14.54
CA GLU A 56 4.52 3.35 14.64
C GLU A 56 5.24 3.55 13.30
N GLU A 57 4.52 3.43 12.18
CA GLU A 57 5.07 3.55 10.84
C GLU A 57 4.47 4.75 10.09
N LEU A 58 5.33 5.44 9.33
CA LEU A 58 4.99 6.64 8.60
C LEU A 58 5.78 6.73 7.30
N ASP A 59 5.06 6.91 6.20
CA ASP A 59 5.61 7.26 4.90
C ASP A 59 5.00 8.55 4.36
N THR A 60 5.77 9.31 3.58
CA THR A 60 5.30 10.56 2.96
C THR A 60 5.41 10.51 1.44
N TYR A 61 4.40 11.04 0.76
CA TYR A 61 4.31 11.01 -0.69
C TYR A 61 3.98 12.38 -1.27
N THR A 62 4.74 12.80 -2.27
CA THR A 62 4.50 14.05 -3.01
C THR A 62 4.04 13.81 -4.45
N ASP A 63 3.88 12.55 -4.85
CA ASP A 63 3.39 12.15 -6.16
C ASP A 63 2.56 10.87 -6.09
N SER A 64 1.70 10.69 -7.08
CA SER A 64 0.74 9.60 -7.17
C SER A 64 1.39 8.26 -7.51
N HIS A 65 2.53 8.26 -8.19
CA HIS A 65 3.24 7.03 -8.52
C HIS A 65 3.91 6.44 -7.27
N SER A 66 4.59 7.25 -6.47
CA SER A 66 5.19 6.79 -5.21
C SER A 66 4.11 6.33 -4.22
N LEU A 67 2.99 7.05 -4.10
CA LEU A 67 1.85 6.61 -3.29
C LEU A 67 1.25 5.29 -3.79
N PHE A 68 1.16 5.12 -5.11
CA PHE A 68 0.65 3.89 -5.72
C PHE A 68 1.54 2.69 -5.40
N GLU A 69 2.85 2.82 -5.55
CA GLU A 69 3.80 1.75 -5.21
C GLU A 69 3.73 1.41 -3.72
N GLY A 70 3.69 2.43 -2.84
CA GLY A 70 3.54 2.21 -1.41
C GLY A 70 2.27 1.43 -1.05
N LEU A 71 1.10 1.84 -1.54
CA LEU A 71 -0.15 1.13 -1.26
C LEU A 71 -0.23 -0.25 -1.94
N TRP A 72 0.40 -0.42 -3.10
CA TRP A 72 0.52 -1.71 -3.76
C TRP A 72 1.35 -2.69 -2.93
N GLU A 73 2.47 -2.24 -2.38
CA GLU A 73 3.34 -3.05 -1.51
C GLU A 73 2.58 -3.50 -0.25
N GLU A 74 1.85 -2.60 0.41
CA GLU A 74 1.02 -2.95 1.58
C GLU A 74 -0.06 -3.97 1.24
N TRP A 75 -0.80 -3.71 0.16
CA TRP A 75 -1.84 -4.63 -0.28
C TRP A 75 -1.28 -6.02 -0.59
N LEU A 76 -0.13 -6.10 -1.27
CA LEU A 76 0.52 -7.36 -1.59
C LEU A 76 1.02 -8.07 -0.31
N SER A 77 1.71 -7.32 0.56
CA SER A 77 2.23 -7.75 1.86
C SER A 77 1.14 -8.41 2.70
N LEU A 78 0.02 -7.72 2.91
CA LEU A 78 -1.11 -8.22 3.67
C LEU A 78 -1.74 -9.46 3.02
N ASN A 79 -1.98 -9.46 1.70
CA ASN A 79 -2.58 -10.61 1.03
C ASN A 79 -1.67 -11.86 1.04
N VAL A 80 -0.35 -11.68 0.98
CA VAL A 80 0.62 -12.77 1.15
C VAL A 80 0.54 -13.33 2.56
N PHE A 81 0.53 -12.46 3.57
CA PHE A 81 0.39 -12.85 4.98
C PHE A 81 -0.89 -13.65 5.24
N LEU A 82 -2.03 -13.15 4.74
CA LEU A 82 -3.34 -13.81 4.91
C LEU A 82 -3.37 -15.20 4.26
N LEU A 83 -2.86 -15.33 3.03
CA LEU A 83 -2.78 -16.62 2.34
C LEU A 83 -1.84 -17.59 3.05
N ALA A 84 -0.69 -17.11 3.53
CA ALA A 84 0.24 -17.92 4.31
C ALA A 84 -0.40 -18.46 5.60
N ARG A 85 -1.15 -17.61 6.30
CA ARG A 85 -1.92 -17.98 7.50
C ARG A 85 -2.98 -19.03 7.19
N GLU A 86 -3.72 -18.89 6.09
CA GLU A 86 -4.70 -19.89 5.64
C GLU A 86 -4.04 -21.23 5.28
N MET A 87 -2.84 -21.19 4.70
CA MET A 87 -2.05 -22.36 4.31
C MET A 87 -1.21 -22.95 5.46
N GLN A 88 -1.23 -22.34 6.64
CA GLN A 88 -0.44 -22.75 7.82
C GLN A 88 1.07 -22.79 7.54
N LEU A 89 1.59 -21.76 6.87
CA LEU A 89 3.02 -21.61 6.59
C LEU A 89 3.79 -20.95 7.75
N ASP A 90 3.46 -21.32 8.99
CA ASP A 90 3.93 -20.65 10.21
C ASP A 90 5.46 -20.76 10.42
N ASP A 91 6.09 -21.80 9.85
CA ASP A 91 7.53 -22.04 9.94
C ASP A 91 8.36 -21.29 8.88
N ILE A 92 7.70 -20.58 7.95
CA ILE A 92 8.37 -19.86 6.87
C ILE A 92 8.60 -18.40 7.29
N LEU A 93 9.82 -17.90 7.05
CA LEU A 93 10.15 -16.50 7.31
C LEU A 93 9.29 -15.58 6.41
N TYR A 94 8.92 -14.42 6.95
CA TYR A 94 8.08 -13.45 6.24
C TYR A 94 8.61 -13.11 4.84
N GLU A 95 9.92 -12.85 4.74
CA GLU A 95 10.62 -12.54 3.49
C GLU A 95 10.55 -13.65 2.43
N ASP A 96 10.32 -14.90 2.86
CA ASP A 96 10.25 -16.07 2.00
C ASP A 96 8.80 -16.48 1.66
N LEU A 97 7.79 -15.91 2.33
CA LEU A 97 6.39 -16.34 2.20
C LEU A 97 5.91 -16.31 0.75
N PHE A 98 6.13 -15.20 0.05
CA PHE A 98 5.68 -15.04 -1.33
C PHE A 98 6.25 -16.14 -2.25
N ASN A 99 7.54 -16.47 -2.09
CA ASN A 99 8.20 -17.47 -2.91
C ASN A 99 7.69 -18.90 -2.64
N ASN A 100 7.19 -19.15 -1.43
CA ASN A 100 6.64 -20.44 -1.00
C ASN A 100 5.14 -20.61 -1.33
N LEU A 101 4.44 -19.55 -1.76
CA LEU A 101 3.06 -19.68 -2.25
C LEU A 101 3.00 -20.51 -3.56
N PRO A 102 1.88 -21.18 -3.87
CA PRO A 102 1.69 -21.82 -5.16
C PRO A 102 1.86 -20.82 -6.31
N LYS A 103 2.45 -21.26 -7.44
CA LYS A 103 2.74 -20.37 -8.58
C LYS A 103 1.49 -19.67 -9.13
N GLU A 104 0.35 -20.35 -9.11
CA GLU A 104 -0.94 -19.76 -9.47
C GLU A 104 -1.28 -18.56 -8.58
N LYS A 105 -1.10 -18.67 -7.25
CA LYS A 105 -1.35 -17.60 -6.29
C LYS A 105 -0.35 -16.45 -6.43
N GLN A 106 0.93 -16.75 -6.67
CA GLN A 106 1.93 -15.71 -6.97
C GLN A 106 1.52 -14.90 -8.21
N SER A 107 1.05 -15.57 -9.27
CA SER A 107 0.57 -14.91 -10.50
C SER A 107 -0.75 -14.15 -10.30
N GLU A 108 -1.69 -14.69 -9.52
CA GLU A 108 -2.95 -14.02 -9.18
C GLU A 108 -2.68 -12.70 -8.45
N LEU A 109 -1.85 -12.75 -7.40
CA LEU A 109 -1.47 -11.57 -6.63
C LEU A 109 -0.78 -10.55 -7.54
N THR A 110 0.34 -10.90 -8.17
CA THR A 110 1.11 -9.95 -9.00
C THR A 110 0.30 -9.40 -10.19
N GLY A 111 -0.64 -10.18 -10.73
CA GLY A 111 -1.56 -9.73 -11.78
C GLY A 111 -2.51 -8.60 -11.35
N ARG A 112 -2.81 -8.48 -10.04
CA ARG A 112 -3.67 -7.42 -9.50
C ARG A 112 -3.04 -6.03 -9.62
N LYS A 113 -1.71 -5.91 -9.71
CA LYS A 113 -1.03 -4.60 -9.87
C LYS A 113 -1.56 -3.84 -11.08
N GLY A 114 -1.74 -4.53 -12.20
CA GLY A 114 -2.31 -3.94 -13.42
C GLY A 114 -3.77 -3.49 -13.27
N TYR A 115 -4.56 -4.22 -12.48
CA TYR A 115 -5.93 -3.84 -12.14
C TYR A 115 -5.96 -2.53 -11.34
N PHE A 116 -5.15 -2.43 -10.29
CA PHE A 116 -5.07 -1.21 -9.47
C PHE A 116 -4.54 -0.03 -10.27
N ALA A 117 -3.48 -0.23 -11.07
CA ALA A 117 -2.92 0.83 -11.90
C ALA A 117 -3.96 1.41 -12.86
N LYS A 118 -4.71 0.53 -13.54
CA LYS A 118 -5.81 0.95 -14.43
C LYS A 118 -6.90 1.72 -13.69
N LYS A 119 -7.28 1.27 -12.49
CA LYS A 119 -8.32 1.93 -11.66
C LYS A 119 -7.84 3.30 -11.16
N ALA A 120 -6.57 3.43 -10.79
CA ALA A 120 -5.94 4.67 -10.35
C ALA A 120 -5.60 5.63 -11.50
N GLY A 121 -5.52 5.14 -12.74
CA GLY A 121 -5.04 5.91 -13.89
C GLY A 121 -3.52 6.06 -13.93
N ILE A 122 -2.78 5.10 -13.37
CA ILE A 122 -1.31 5.03 -13.37
C ILE A 122 -0.84 4.21 -14.57
N ILE A 123 0.25 4.66 -15.20
CA ILE A 123 0.96 3.92 -16.25
C ILE A 123 2.13 3.20 -15.58
N LEU A 124 2.15 1.87 -15.66
CA LEU A 124 3.21 1.01 -15.14
C LEU A 124 4.43 0.94 -16.08
#